data_AF-A0A099D8G3-F1
#
_entry.id   AF-A0A099D8G3-F1
#
_cell.length_a   1.000
_cell.length_b   1.000
_cell.length_c   1.000
_cell.angle_alpha   90.00
_cell.angle_beta   90.00
_cell.angle_gamma   90.00
#
_symmetry.space_group_name_H-M   'P 1'
#
loop_
_entity.id
_entity.type
_entity.pdbx_description
1 polymer ?
#
loop_
_entity_poly.entity_id
_entity_poly.type
_entity_poly.pdbx_seq_one_letter_code
_entity_poly.pdbx_strand_id
1 'polypeptide(L)' 'MPVSRPHTQLATLLRRGQWMLDEAAHKLGGNQLPAADRHAVTAALDELSAALREHTDEPAAPATGQDEQPVVVEGER' A
#
# COMPACT_ATOMS: atom_id res chain seq x y z
N MET A 1 -5.04 7.02 17.94
CA MET A 1 -5.70 6.17 16.94
C MET A 1 -4.69 5.15 16.44
N PRO A 2 -4.88 3.83 16.61
CA PRO A 2 -3.95 2.87 16.05
C PRO A 2 -4.21 2.78 14.56
N VAL A 3 -3.27 3.24 13.73
CA VAL A 3 -3.35 3.02 12.28
C VAL A 3 -3.36 1.52 12.03
N SER A 4 -4.45 1.03 11.43
CA SER A 4 -4.72 -0.37 11.20
C SER A 4 -3.54 -1.04 10.50
N ARG A 5 -2.99 -2.09 11.13
CA ARG A 5 -1.90 -2.96 10.66
C ARG A 5 -1.87 -3.28 9.15
N PRO A 6 -3.00 -3.49 8.42
CA PRO A 6 -2.97 -3.72 6.97
C PRO A 6 -2.34 -2.59 6.15
N HIS A 7 -2.58 -1.31 6.50
CA HIS A 7 -2.03 -0.19 5.73
C HIS A 7 -0.50 -0.10 5.86
N THR A 8 0.03 -0.40 7.04
CA THR A 8 1.48 -0.43 7.30
C THR A 8 2.16 -1.59 6.55
N GLN A 9 1.50 -2.74 6.45
CA GLN A 9 2.00 -3.89 5.70
C GLN A 9 2.02 -3.62 4.20
N LEU A 10 0.93 -3.07 3.64
CA LEU A 10 0.87 -2.71 2.23
C LEU A 10 1.92 -1.64 1.87
N ALA A 11 2.09 -0.62 2.72
CA ALA A 11 3.13 0.39 2.53
C ALA A 11 4.55 -0.23 2.52
N THR A 12 4.79 -1.22 3.37
CA THR A 12 6.07 -1.95 3.42
C THR A 12 6.28 -2.78 2.15
N LEU A 13 5.27 -3.51 1.69
CA LEU A 13 5.33 -4.31 0.46
C LEU A 13 5.54 -3.42 -0.77
N LEU A 14 4.84 -2.29 -0.87
CA LEU A 14 5.02 -1.30 -1.93
C LEU A 14 6.45 -0.76 -1.95
N ARG A 15 6.98 -0.37 -0.79
CA ARG A 15 8.36 0.15 -0.70
C ARG A 15 9.38 -0.91 -1.08
N ARG A 16 9.19 -2.15 -0.64
CA ARG A 16 10.06 -3.27 -1.00
C ARG A 16 10.02 -3.57 -2.51
N GLY A 17 8.82 -3.61 -3.09
CA GLY A 17 8.62 -3.81 -4.52
C GLY A 17 9.32 -2.73 -5.36
N GLN A 18 9.22 -1.46 -4.94
CA GLN A 18 9.93 -0.36 -5.60
C GLN A 18 11.44 -0.61 -5.67
N TRP A 19 12.07 -0.97 -4.54
CA TRP A 19 13.52 -1.26 -4.52
C TRP A 19 13.90 -2.45 -5.39
N MET A 20 13.09 -3.52 -5.37
CA MET A 20 13.37 -4.72 -6.17
C MET A 20 13.26 -4.46 -7.68
N LEU A 21 12.30 -3.64 -8.10
CA LEU A 21 12.14 -3.26 -9.50
C LEU A 21 13.26 -2.33 -9.99
N ASP A 22 13.70 -1.39 -9.15
CA ASP A 22 14.81 -0.49 -9.45
C ASP A 22 16.12 -1.28 -9.67
N GLU A 23 16.43 -2.20 -8.76
CA GLU A 23 17.59 -3.09 -8.87
C GLU A 23 17.51 -3.99 -10.12
N ALA A 24 16.32 -4.53 -10.41
CA ALA A 24 16.10 -5.35 -11.58
C ALA A 24 16.27 -4.56 -12.89
N ALA A 25 15.80 -3.32 -12.94
CA ALA A 25 15.97 -2.42 -14.08
C ALA A 25 17.45 -2.06 -14.29
N HIS A 26 18.18 -1.76 -13.21
CA HIS A 26 19.61 -1.52 -13.25
C HIS A 26 20.38 -2.71 -13.83
N LYS A 27 20.12 -3.92 -13.29
CA LYS A 27 20.73 -5.18 -13.76
C LYS A 27 20.36 -5.53 -15.19
N LEU A 28 19.10 -5.31 -15.58
CA LEU A 28 18.62 -5.57 -16.94
C LEU A 28 19.31 -4.65 -17.95
N GLY A 29 19.48 -3.37 -17.61
CA GLY A 29 20.26 -2.42 -18.42
C GLY A 29 21.73 -2.83 -18.60
N GLY A 30 22.28 -3.57 -17.63
CA GLY A 30 23.61 -4.17 -17.69
C GLY A 30 23.67 -5.58 -18.32
N ASN A 31 22.56 -6.12 -18.84
CA ASN A 31 22.42 -7.52 -19.30
C ASN A 31 22.80 -8.58 -18.24
N GLN A 32 22.61 -8.24 -16.96
CA GLN A 32 23.05 -9.02 -15.80
C GLN A 32 21.88 -9.32 -14.86
N LEU A 33 20.69 -9.59 -15.41
CA LEU A 33 19.55 -10.04 -14.60
C LEU A 33 19.46 -11.58 -14.60
N PRO A 34 20.09 -12.28 -13.64
CA PRO A 34 20.07 -13.74 -13.56
C PRO A 34 18.65 -14.27 -13.33
N ALA A 35 18.40 -15.52 -13.72
CA ALA A 35 17.09 -16.15 -13.60
C ALA A 35 16.54 -16.15 -12.16
N ALA A 36 17.41 -16.34 -11.16
CA ALA A 36 17.05 -16.29 -9.75
C ALA A 36 16.45 -14.93 -9.35
N ASP A 37 17.05 -13.82 -9.82
CA ASP A 37 16.56 -12.48 -9.54
C ASP A 37 15.23 -12.22 -10.25
N ARG A 38 15.03 -12.75 -11.46
CA ARG A 38 13.73 -12.68 -12.15
C ARG A 38 12.64 -13.38 -11.36
N HIS A 39 12.91 -14.58 -10.86
CA HIS A 39 11.96 -15.33 -10.03
C HIS A 39 11.64 -14.59 -8.72
N ALA A 40 12.65 -13.99 -8.07
CA ALA A 40 12.45 -13.19 -6.87
C ALA A 40 11.55 -11.96 -7.14
N VAL A 41 11.77 -11.26 -8.25
CA VAL A 41 10.93 -10.12 -8.67
C VAL A 41 9.50 -10.57 -8.92
N THR A 42 9.28 -11.66 -9.65
CA THR A 42 7.94 -12.20 -9.89
C THR A 42 7.23 -12.54 -8.59
N ALA A 43 7.89 -13.26 -7.67
CA ALA A 43 7.28 -13.64 -6.39
C ALA A 43 6.88 -12.43 -5.54
N ALA A 44 7.70 -11.38 -5.51
CA ALA A 44 7.38 -10.14 -4.79
C ALA A 44 6.20 -9.37 -5.42
N LEU A 45 6.08 -9.40 -6.74
CA LEU A 45 4.93 -8.80 -7.44
C LEU A 45 3.64 -9.58 -7.19
N ASP A 46 3.70 -10.91 -7.14
CA ASP A 46 2.56 -11.76 -6.81
C ASP A 46 2.08 -11.50 -5.36
N GLU A 47 3.00 -11.40 -4.41
CA GLU A 47 2.70 -11.05 -3.01
C GLU A 47 2.06 -9.66 -2.89
N LEU A 48 2.61 -8.65 -3.58
CA LEU A 48 2.03 -7.31 -3.60
C LEU A 48 0.63 -7.31 -4.26
N SER A 49 0.46 -8.07 -5.33
CA SER A 49 -0.81 -8.19 -6.03
C SER A 49 -1.88 -8.84 -5.15
N ALA A 50 -1.52 -9.86 -4.36
CA ALA A 50 -2.41 -10.46 -3.38
C ALA A 50 -2.81 -9.46 -2.29
N ALA A 51 -1.84 -8.77 -1.69
CA ALA A 51 -2.10 -7.78 -0.64
C ALA A 51 -3.01 -6.62 -1.11
N LEU A 52 -2.87 -6.18 -2.36
CA LEU A 52 -3.74 -5.16 -2.95
C LEU A 52 -5.20 -5.63 -3.13
N ARG A 53 -5.40 -6.90 -3.50
CA ARG A 53 -6.74 -7.48 -3.61
C ARG A 53 -7.39 -7.60 -2.24
N GLU A 54 -6.66 -8.12 -1.26
CA GLU A 54 -7.14 -8.23 0.13
C GLU A 54 -7.54 -6.87 0.71
N HIS A 55 -6.77 -5.82 0.44
CA HIS A 55 -7.11 -4.45 0.88
C HIS A 55 -8.35 -3.87 0.18
N THR A 56 -8.63 -4.29 -1.07
CA THR A 56 -9.84 -3.90 -1.80
C THR A 56 -11.08 -4.63 -1.28
N ASP A 57 -10.93 -5.90 -0.90
CA ASP A 57 -12.00 -6.74 -0.36
C ASP A 57 -12.30 -6.44 1.12
N GLU A 58 -11.37 -5.80 1.85
CA GLU A 58 -11.67 -5.27 3.18
C GLU A 58 -12.73 -4.16 3.02
N PRO A 59 -13.94 -4.30 3.59
CA PRO A 59 -14.98 -3.30 3.43
C PRO A 59 -14.42 -1.99 3.96
N ALA A 60 -14.19 -1.02 3.07
CA ALA A 60 -13.81 0.32 3.44
C ALA A 60 -14.81 0.76 4.49
N ALA A 61 -14.35 0.89 5.74
CA ALA A 61 -15.20 1.33 6.83
C ALA A 61 -15.96 2.57 6.32
N PRO A 62 -17.30 2.59 6.40
CA PRO A 62 -18.05 3.73 5.89
C PRO A 62 -17.42 4.95 6.54
N ALA A 63 -17.09 5.96 5.73
CA ALA A 63 -16.62 7.24 6.21
C ALA A 63 -17.75 7.82 7.09
N THR A 64 -17.77 7.43 8.36
CA THR A 64 -18.70 7.94 9.35
C THR A 64 -18.34 9.41 9.52
N GLY A 65 -19.30 10.25 9.18
CA GLY A 65 -19.16 11.69 8.99
C GLY A 65 -18.23 12.36 9.98
N GLN A 66 -17.16 12.95 9.45
CA GLN A 66 -16.46 14.05 10.07
C GLN A 66 -16.73 15.30 9.24
N ASP A 67 -17.99 15.72 9.19
CA ASP A 67 -18.39 17.06 8.76
C ASP A 67 -19.71 17.47 9.41
N GLU A 68 -19.87 17.17 10.71
CA GLU A 68 -20.76 17.94 11.56
C GLU A 68 -19.88 18.92 12.33
N GLN A 69 -19.65 20.08 11.72
CA GLN A 69 -19.21 21.27 12.44
C GLN A 69 -20.12 21.48 13.64
N PRO A 70 -19.61 21.83 14.84
CA PRO A 70 -20.48 22.17 15.95
C PRO A 70 -21.14 23.49 15.57
N VAL A 71 -22.44 23.47 15.25
CA VAL A 71 -23.24 24.69 15.17
C VAL A 71 -23.17 25.32 16.57
N VAL A 72 -22.50 26.46 16.65
CA VAL A 72 -22.45 27.30 17.83
C VAL A 72 -23.89 27.66 18.17
N VAL A 73 -24.39 27.19 19.31
CA VAL A 73 -25.70 27.60 19.81
C VAL A 73 -25.58 29.08 20.17
N GLU A 74 -26.14 29.92 19.30
CA GLU A 74 -26.25 31.36 19.49
C GLU A 74 -27.08 31.60 20.76
N GLY A 75 -26.49 32.33 21.71
CA GLY A 75 -27.08 32.59 23.03
C GLY A 75 -28.45 33.26 22.91
N GLU A 76 -29.42 32.68 23.60
CA GLU A 76 -30.72 33.28 23.86
C GLU A 76 -30.55 34.56 24.70
N ARG A 77 -31.45 35.51 24.46
CA ARG A 77 -31.46 36.95 24.81
C ARG A 77 -31.10 37.35 26.24
#